data_AF-A0AAU5BM14-F1
#
_entry.id   AF-A0AAU5BM14-F1
#
_cell.length_a   1.000
_cell.length_b   1.000
_cell.length_c   1.000
_cell.angle_alpha   90.00
_cell.angle_beta   90.00
_cell.angle_gamma   90.00
#
_symmetry.space_group_name_H-M   'P 1'
#
loop_
_entity.id
_entity.type
_entity.pdbx_description
1 polymer ?
#
loop_
_entity_poly.entity_id
_entity_poly.type
_entity_poly.pdbx_seq_one_letter_code
_entity_poly.pdbx_strand_id
1 'polypeptide(L)'
;MAEISDLDKNRVVEQHLVWQLRQERGRIQELERQEAEDRRRAAVAREENAWRVEPKGTGHRDYAVLHRGGCTLGRRGGLIPRAQAVLALSEDYIRCCKICTPETGLKGNQ
;
A
#
# COMPACT_ATOMS: atom_id res chain seq x y z
N MET A 1 1.45 -41.00 49.40
CA MET A 1 1.21 -39.97 48.37
C MET A 1 -0.04 -40.37 47.62
N ALA A 2 -1.04 -39.49 47.51
CA ALA A 2 -2.23 -39.81 46.72
C ALA A 2 -1.85 -39.87 45.23
N GLU A 3 -2.24 -40.94 44.55
CA GLU A 3 -1.99 -41.12 43.12
C GLU A 3 -2.89 -40.17 42.33
N ILE A 4 -2.33 -39.42 41.38
CA ILE A 4 -3.10 -38.45 40.58
C ILE A 4 -3.99 -39.24 39.61
N SER A 5 -5.30 -39.01 39.69
CA SER A 5 -6.27 -39.67 38.81
C SER A 5 -6.11 -39.23 37.35
N ASP A 6 -6.50 -40.08 36.41
CA ASP A 6 -6.47 -39.73 35.00
C ASP A 6 -7.40 -38.56 34.66
N LEU A 7 -8.49 -38.39 35.43
CA LEU A 7 -9.37 -37.23 35.32
C LEU A 7 -8.61 -35.93 35.68
N ASP A 8 -7.83 -35.94 36.75
CA ASP A 8 -7.07 -34.76 37.17
C ASP A 8 -5.95 -34.44 36.18
N LYS A 9 -5.29 -35.45 35.60
CA LYS A 9 -4.32 -35.24 34.51
C LYS A 9 -4.99 -34.57 33.31
N ASN A 10 -6.16 -35.05 32.88
CA ASN A 10 -6.86 -34.49 31.73
C ASN A 10 -7.37 -33.06 31.99
N ARG A 11 -7.78 -32.72 33.22
CA ARG A 11 -8.15 -31.33 33.59
C ARG A 11 -6.96 -30.37 33.46
N VAL A 12 -5.75 -30.82 33.84
CA VAL A 12 -4.54 -30.00 33.66
C VAL A 12 -4.22 -29.82 32.17
N VAL A 13 -4.37 -30.89 31.37
CA VAL A 13 -4.19 -30.80 29.91
C VAL A 13 -5.21 -29.84 29.29
N GLU A 14 -6.48 -29.91 29.66
CA GLU A 14 -7.51 -28.98 29.20
C GLU A 14 -7.14 -27.51 29.50
N GLN A 15 -6.73 -27.21 30.74
CA GLN A 15 -6.30 -25.88 31.13
C GLN A 15 -5.09 -25.41 30.32
N HIS A 16 -4.13 -26.30 30.09
CA HIS A 16 -2.97 -26.01 29.28
C HIS A 16 -3.34 -25.70 27.83
N LEU A 17 -4.21 -26.51 27.22
CA LEU A 17 -4.68 -26.30 25.85
C LEU A 17 -5.46 -24.99 25.71
N VAL A 18 -6.30 -24.64 26.69
CA VAL A 18 -6.99 -23.35 26.72
C VAL A 18 -6.00 -22.19 26.79
N TRP A 19 -4.96 -22.31 27.63
CA TRP A 19 -3.92 -21.31 27.70
C TRP A 19 -3.15 -21.18 26.37
N GLN A 20 -2.73 -22.30 25.77
CA GLN A 20 -2.03 -22.31 24.48
C GLN A 20 -2.89 -21.68 23.39
N LEU A 21 -4.18 -22.02 23.33
CA LEU A 21 -5.12 -21.44 22.37
C LEU A 21 -5.21 -19.91 22.50
N ARG A 22 -5.19 -19.39 23.73
CA ARG A 22 -5.18 -17.93 23.96
C ARG A 22 -3.88 -17.29 23.43
N GLN A 23 -2.74 -17.93 23.63
CA GLN A 23 -1.46 -17.43 23.11
C GLN A 23 -1.46 -17.39 21.58
N GLU A 24 -1.88 -18.49 20.94
CA GLU A 24 -1.92 -18.56 19.48
C GLU A 24 -2.91 -17.57 18.87
N ARG A 25 -4.07 -17.36 19.51
CA ARG A 25 -5.02 -16.31 19.08
C ARG A 25 -4.40 -14.92 19.16
N GLY A 26 -3.66 -14.61 20.23
CA GLY A 26 -2.94 -13.34 20.33
C GLY A 26 -1.88 -13.18 19.24
N ARG A 27 -1.14 -14.24 18.93
CA ARG A 27 -0.16 -14.26 17.83
C ARG A 27 -0.81 -14.04 16.47
N ILE A 28 -1.94 -14.68 16.20
CA ILE A 28 -2.69 -14.49 14.95
C ILE A 28 -3.10 -13.02 14.79
N GLN A 29 -3.68 -12.42 15.83
CA GLN A 29 -4.10 -11.00 15.78
C GLN A 29 -2.92 -10.06 15.52
N GLU A 30 -1.76 -10.33 16.12
CA GLU A 30 -0.55 -9.56 15.87
C GLU A 30 -0.09 -9.66 14.41
N LEU A 31 -0.05 -10.89 13.88
CA LEU A 31 0.34 -11.14 12.49
C LEU A 31 -0.65 -10.49 11.50
N GLU A 32 -1.95 -10.58 11.75
CA GLU A 32 -2.97 -9.93 10.94
C GLU A 32 -2.78 -8.41 10.90
N ARG A 33 -2.45 -7.80 12.05
CA ARG A 33 -2.13 -6.36 12.12
C ARG A 33 -0.89 -6.02 11.31
N GLN A 34 0.17 -6.81 11.47
CA GLN A 34 1.43 -6.62 10.73
C GLN A 34 1.21 -6.73 9.22
N GLU A 35 0.50 -7.78 8.75
CA GLU A 35 0.18 -7.96 7.33
C GLU A 35 -0.70 -6.84 6.78
N ALA A 36 -1.63 -6.30 7.57
CA ALA A 36 -2.44 -5.15 7.16
C ALA A 36 -1.58 -3.89 7.01
N GLU A 37 -0.66 -3.65 7.94
CA GLU A 37 0.27 -2.52 7.86
C GLU A 37 1.24 -2.65 6.68
N ASP A 38 1.80 -3.83 6.45
CA ASP A 38 2.72 -4.08 5.33
C ASP A 38 2.00 -3.93 3.99
N ARG A 39 0.76 -4.42 3.86
CA ARG A 39 -0.07 -4.16 2.66
C ARG A 39 -0.30 -2.68 2.46
N ARG A 40 -0.57 -1.92 3.52
CA ARG A 40 -0.75 -0.46 3.44
C ARG A 40 0.54 0.23 3.00
N ARG A 41 1.68 -0.11 3.59
CA ARG A 41 2.99 0.44 3.23
C ARG A 41 3.35 0.12 1.78
N ALA A 42 3.10 -1.10 1.33
CA ALA A 42 3.30 -1.50 -0.06
C ALA A 42 2.37 -0.74 -1.03
N ALA A 43 1.11 -0.50 -0.66
CA ALA A 43 0.19 0.30 -1.46
C ALA A 43 0.65 1.75 -1.60
N VAL A 44 1.07 2.39 -0.49
CA VAL A 44 1.63 3.75 -0.50
C VAL A 44 2.89 3.80 -1.36
N ALA A 45 3.84 2.88 -1.17
CA ALA A 45 5.05 2.83 -1.97
C ALA A 45 4.75 2.64 -3.47
N ARG A 46 3.74 1.84 -3.83
CA ARG A 46 3.31 1.71 -5.23
C ARG A 46 2.76 3.02 -5.78
N GLU A 47 1.96 3.74 -5.00
CA GLU A 47 1.40 5.04 -5.40
C GLU A 47 2.49 6.11 -5.53
N GLU A 48 3.44 6.17 -4.60
CA GLU A 48 4.58 7.11 -4.65
C GLU A 48 5.50 6.85 -5.84
N ASN A 49 5.70 5.57 -6.20
CA ASN A 49 6.52 5.16 -7.34
C ASN A 49 5.79 5.19 -8.69
N ALA A 50 4.51 5.55 -8.71
CA ALA A 50 3.71 5.64 -9.92
C ALA A 50 3.49 7.09 -10.37
N TRP A 51 2.84 7.25 -11.52
CA TRP A 51 2.44 8.53 -12.08
C TRP A 51 0.96 8.51 -12.43
N ARG A 52 0.37 9.67 -12.72
CA ARG A 52 -1.04 9.80 -13.11
C ARG A 52 -1.19 10.95 -14.07
N VAL A 53 -2.09 10.82 -15.04
CA VAL A 53 -2.49 11.92 -15.91
C VAL A 53 -3.87 12.40 -15.48
N GLU A 54 -3.92 13.63 -14.97
CA GLU A 54 -5.17 14.34 -14.74
C GLU A 54 -5.74 14.81 -16.08
N PRO A 55 -6.96 14.38 -16.46
CA PRO A 55 -7.59 14.80 -17.71
C PRO A 55 -7.86 16.32 -17.72
N LYS A 56 -7.99 16.87 -18.93
CA LYS A 56 -8.43 18.25 -19.15
C LYS A 56 -9.68 18.55 -18.32
N GLY A 57 -9.64 19.65 -17.59
CA GLY A 57 -10.67 20.00 -16.61
C GLY A 57 -11.03 21.47 -16.67
N THR A 58 -11.97 21.88 -15.83
CA THR A 58 -12.44 23.26 -15.75
C THR A 58 -11.32 24.28 -15.48
N GLY A 59 -10.24 23.87 -14.80
CA GLY A 59 -9.07 24.72 -14.50
C GLY A 59 -7.95 24.72 -15.54
N HIS A 60 -7.97 23.81 -16.52
CA HIS A 60 -6.98 23.71 -17.60
C HIS A 60 -7.63 22.99 -18.80
N ARG A 61 -8.30 23.77 -19.66
CA ARG A 61 -9.10 23.24 -20.77
C ARG A 61 -8.28 22.71 -21.93
N ASP A 62 -7.04 23.19 -22.10
CA ASP A 62 -6.26 22.91 -23.30
C ASP A 62 -5.23 21.79 -23.11
N TYR A 63 -4.88 21.45 -21.87
CA TYR A 63 -3.83 20.48 -21.55
C TYR A 63 -4.22 19.57 -20.39
N ALA A 64 -3.72 18.33 -20.42
CA ALA A 64 -3.75 17.42 -19.29
C ALA A 64 -2.51 17.63 -18.41
N VAL A 65 -2.57 17.23 -17.14
CA VAL A 65 -1.45 17.43 -16.21
C VAL A 65 -0.92 16.07 -15.73
N LEU A 66 0.38 15.85 -15.89
CA LEU A 66 1.08 14.70 -15.32
C LEU A 66 1.39 15.00 -13.85
N HIS A 67 1.19 14.01 -12.99
CA HIS A 67 1.49 14.05 -11.57
C HIS A 67 2.25 12.80 -11.14
N ARG A 68 2.99 12.90 -10.02
CA ARG A 68 3.34 11.74 -9.21
C ARG A 68 2.08 11.11 -8.63
N GLY A 69 2.06 9.79 -8.49
CA GLY A 69 0.88 9.07 -8.00
C GLY A 69 0.42 9.56 -6.64
N GLY A 70 1.35 9.82 -5.71
CA GLY A 70 1.09 10.39 -4.39
C GLY A 70 0.84 11.91 -4.35
N CYS A 71 0.71 12.60 -5.49
CA CYS A 71 0.45 14.03 -5.50
C CYS A 71 -0.98 14.34 -5.03
N THR A 72 -1.13 15.13 -3.97
CA THR A 72 -2.42 15.46 -3.36
C THR A 72 -3.32 16.35 -4.22
N LEU A 73 -2.75 17.04 -5.22
CA LEU A 73 -3.46 17.89 -6.18
C LEU A 73 -4.00 17.08 -7.37
N GLY A 74 -3.23 16.10 -7.85
CA GLY A 74 -3.57 15.26 -9.00
C GLY A 74 -4.41 14.04 -8.63
N ARG A 75 -5.57 14.24 -8.00
CA ARG A 75 -6.41 13.15 -7.48
C ARG A 75 -7.33 12.52 -8.53
N ARG A 76 -7.33 13.01 -9.77
CA ARG A 76 -8.14 12.47 -10.87
C ARG A 76 -7.28 11.60 -11.81
N GLY A 77 -7.91 10.65 -12.51
CA GLY A 77 -7.22 9.72 -13.42
C GLY A 77 -6.57 8.53 -12.71
N GLY A 78 -6.29 7.46 -13.45
CA GLY A 78 -5.67 6.23 -12.95
C GLY A 78 -4.15 6.32 -12.78
N LEU A 79 -3.60 5.44 -11.94
CA LEU A 79 -2.15 5.24 -11.83
C LEU A 79 -1.62 4.60 -13.11
N ILE A 80 -0.52 5.16 -13.62
CA ILE A 80 0.20 4.70 -14.79
C ILE A 80 1.65 4.36 -14.42
N PRO A 81 2.23 3.30 -15.04
CA PRO A 81 3.61 2.93 -14.81
C PRO A 81 4.59 3.93 -15.45
N ARG A 82 5.86 3.86 -15.03
CA ARG A 82 6.95 4.70 -15.55
C ARG A 82 6.96 4.84 -17.07
N ALA A 83 6.85 3.73 -17.81
CA ALA A 83 6.92 3.74 -19.28
C ALA A 83 5.82 4.60 -19.91
N GLN A 84 4.58 4.51 -19.40
CA GLN A 84 3.48 5.36 -19.85
C GLN A 84 3.68 6.81 -19.43
N ALA A 85 4.30 7.07 -18.27
CA ALA A 85 4.63 8.41 -17.83
C ALA A 85 5.71 9.06 -18.71
N VAL A 86 6.69 8.29 -19.20
CA VAL A 86 7.68 8.75 -20.20
C VAL A 86 6.98 9.11 -21.51
N LEU A 87 6.07 8.27 -22.00
CA LEU A 87 5.27 8.59 -23.20
C LEU A 87 4.41 9.85 -22.98
N ALA A 88 3.82 10.00 -21.81
CA ALA A 88 3.05 11.20 -21.48
C ALA A 88 3.91 12.47 -21.48
N LEU A 89 5.21 12.40 -21.16
CA LEU A 89 6.12 13.55 -21.24
C LEU A 89 6.41 13.99 -22.68
N SER A 90 6.26 13.11 -23.66
CA SER A 90 6.47 13.45 -25.08
C SER A 90 5.24 14.06 -25.75
N GLU A 91 4.08 14.06 -25.10
CA GLU A 91 2.84 14.62 -25.66
C GLU A 91 2.75 16.13 -25.42
N ASP A 92 2.59 16.92 -26.50
CA ASP A 92 2.59 18.39 -26.44
C ASP A 92 1.45 18.99 -25.60
N TYR A 93 0.34 18.25 -25.45
CA TYR A 93 -0.82 18.65 -24.66
C TYR A 93 -0.75 18.19 -23.21
N ILE A 94 0.37 17.61 -22.76
CA ILE A 94 0.58 17.19 -21.37
C ILE A 94 1.61 18.11 -20.70
N ARG A 95 1.23 18.68 -19.56
CA ARG A 95 2.10 19.54 -18.75
C ARG A 95 2.47 18.83 -17.45
N CYS A 96 3.67 19.07 -16.95
CA CYS A 96 4.08 18.54 -15.65
C CYS A 96 3.52 19.40 -14.51
N CYS A 97 3.05 18.75 -13.45
CA CYS A 97 2.70 19.44 -12.22
C CYS A 97 3.94 20.09 -11.59
N LYS A 98 3.92 21.41 -11.45
CA LYS A 98 5.03 22.20 -10.87
C LYS A 98 5.29 21.93 -9.39
N ILE A 99 4.33 21.33 -8.68
CA ILE A 99 4.43 21.06 -7.24
C ILE A 99 5.13 19.74 -6.96
N CYS A 100 4.75 18.65 -7.65
CA CYS A 100 5.36 17.34 -7.44
C CYS A 100 6.48 17.01 -8.42
N THR A 101 6.68 17.83 -9.46
CA THR A 101 7.76 17.67 -10.47
C THR A 101 7.88 16.21 -10.96
N PRO A 102 6.81 15.66 -11.56
CA PRO A 102 6.74 14.24 -11.92
C PRO A 102 7.87 13.77 -12.85
N GLU A 103 8.44 14.68 -13.62
CA GLU A 103 9.55 14.43 -14.53
C GLU A 103 10.87 14.10 -13.82
N THR A 104 11.02 14.52 -12.55
CA THR A 104 12.22 14.28 -11.74
C THR A 104 12.36 12.78 -11.53
N GLY A 105 13.32 12.14 -12.18
CA GLY A 105 13.49 10.69 -12.13
C GLY A 105 12.84 9.92 -13.28
N LEU A 106 12.02 10.55 -14.14
CA LEU A 106 11.69 10.02 -15.48
C LEU A 106 12.76 10.36 -16.51
N LYS A 107 13.42 11.52 -16.33
CA LYS A 107 14.58 11.96 -17.10
C LYS A 107 15.84 11.27 -16.56
N GLY A 108 16.03 9.99 -16.90
CA GLY A 108 17.20 9.19 -16.50
C GLY A 108 17.23 7.83 -17.21
N ASN A 109 18.33 7.62 -17.94
CA ASN A 109 18.66 6.62 -18.99
C ASN A 109 18.00 6.83 -20.37
N GLN A 110 18.62 7.70 -21.17
CA GLN A 110 19.00 7.31 -22.54
C GLN A 110 20.24 6.43 -22.44
#